data_AF-A0A093XPF2-F1
#
_entry.id   AF-A0A093XPF2-F1
#
_cell.length_a   1.000
_cell.length_b   1.000
_cell.length_c   1.000
_cell.angle_alpha   90.00
_cell.angle_beta   90.00
_cell.angle_gamma   90.00
#
_symmetry.space_group_name_H-M   'P 1'
#
loop_
_entity.id
_entity.type
_entity.pdbx_description
1 polymer ?
#
loop_
_entity_poly.entity_id
_entity_poly.type
_entity_poly.pdbx_seq_one_letter_code
_entity_poly.pdbx_strand_id
1 'polypeptide(L)'
;SPSGSPILPLLTTKRVFLRAVLAELLWFISGSTSSLPLSSAGIKIWDGNGSRAYLDSIGLTDRVEGDLGPVYGFQWRHFGAKYVDAKTDYTGQGVDQLAEVIHKLRNTPYDRRIILSAWNPADLKIMALPPCHMFAQFYVSYPGAKKGDEGPKKKGHLHCQLYQRSCDMGLGVPFNIASYALLTHMLANVCDLVPGTFTHTMGDAHVYLDHVEALEVQLERQPREFPGLEIKREKGGSVDGWALEDFEVVGYKPHKGIAMKMSNILHLISAAKVDIQLLADIAVLAKLTYTIKVSFARFSLYQNMEGRNK
;
A
#
# COMPACT_ATOMS: atom_id res chain seq x y z
N SER A 1 9.18 -16.26 -8.59
CA SER A 1 8.70 -17.58 -9.07
C SER A 1 9.73 -18.66 -8.76
N PRO A 2 9.42 -19.96 -8.95
CA PRO A 2 10.43 -21.02 -8.97
C PRO A 2 11.56 -20.79 -9.99
N SER A 3 11.28 -20.04 -11.08
CA SER A 3 12.26 -19.64 -12.11
C SER A 3 13.13 -18.43 -11.73
N GLY A 4 12.95 -17.86 -10.53
CA GLY A 4 13.65 -16.64 -10.10
C GLY A 4 13.12 -15.33 -10.70
N SER A 5 12.16 -15.39 -11.61
CA SER A 5 11.49 -14.21 -12.18
C SER A 5 10.62 -13.49 -11.14
N PRO A 6 10.66 -12.15 -11.08
CA PRO A 6 9.77 -11.37 -10.22
C PRO A 6 8.29 -11.63 -10.59
N ILE A 7 7.48 -11.93 -9.58
CA ILE A 7 6.01 -12.00 -9.70
C ILE A 7 5.43 -10.79 -8.99
N LEU A 8 4.41 -10.19 -9.59
CA LEU A 8 3.63 -9.14 -8.94
C LEU A 8 2.29 -9.74 -8.47
N PRO A 9 1.97 -9.73 -7.15
CA PRO A 9 0.68 -10.18 -6.64
C PRO A 9 -0.45 -9.20 -6.97
N LEU A 10 -0.80 -9.12 -8.25
CA LEU A 10 -1.86 -8.28 -8.78
C LEU A 10 -3.10 -9.13 -9.01
N LEU A 11 -4.18 -8.87 -8.25
CA LEU A 11 -5.38 -9.71 -8.29
C LEU A 11 -5.87 -9.95 -9.72
N THR A 12 -6.25 -11.20 -10.00
CA THR A 12 -6.71 -11.63 -11.32
C THR A 12 -8.21 -11.87 -11.38
N THR A 13 -8.90 -12.04 -10.24
CA THR A 13 -10.37 -12.20 -10.18
C THR A 13 -11.12 -10.90 -10.47
N LYS A 14 -10.43 -9.76 -10.41
CA LYS A 14 -10.91 -8.45 -10.85
C LYS A 14 -9.73 -7.69 -11.44
N ARG A 15 -9.96 -6.89 -12.49
CA ARG A 15 -8.95 -5.96 -13.01
C ARG A 15 -8.66 -4.86 -11.99
N VAL A 16 -7.41 -4.75 -11.56
CA VAL A 16 -6.91 -3.68 -10.69
C VAL A 16 -6.39 -2.52 -11.56
N PHE A 17 -6.63 -1.28 -11.13
CA PHE A 17 -6.19 -0.09 -11.87
C PHE A 17 -4.70 0.21 -11.63
N LEU A 18 -3.84 -0.62 -12.23
CA LEU A 18 -2.38 -0.61 -12.01
C LEU A 18 -1.72 0.76 -12.23
N ARG A 19 -2.17 1.53 -13.24
CA ARG A 19 -1.64 2.88 -13.50
C ARG A 19 -1.79 3.80 -12.28
N ALA A 20 -2.92 3.70 -11.58
CA ALA A 20 -3.15 4.46 -10.36
C ALA A 20 -2.27 3.98 -9.21
N VAL A 21 -2.11 2.66 -9.04
CA VAL A 21 -1.21 2.07 -8.02
C VAL A 21 0.22 2.59 -8.17
N LEU A 22 0.78 2.53 -9.39
CA LEU A 22 2.15 2.97 -9.65
C LEU A 22 2.31 4.47 -9.45
N ALA A 23 1.40 5.29 -9.98
CA ALA A 23 1.49 6.74 -9.85
C ALA A 23 1.37 7.20 -8.39
N GLU A 24 0.49 6.58 -7.61
CA GLU A 24 0.35 6.86 -6.18
C GLU A 24 1.62 6.47 -5.41
N LEU A 25 2.20 5.30 -5.70
CA LEU A 25 3.44 4.88 -5.06
C LEU A 25 4.60 5.84 -5.37
N LEU A 26 4.75 6.26 -6.62
CA LEU A 26 5.76 7.25 -7.02
C LEU A 26 5.50 8.62 -6.37
N TRP A 27 4.23 8.99 -6.19
CA TRP A 27 3.81 10.18 -5.47
C TRP A 27 4.15 10.11 -3.97
N PHE A 28 4.00 8.95 -3.32
CA PHE A 28 4.48 8.75 -1.94
C PHE A 28 6.00 8.87 -1.87
N ILE A 29 6.71 8.21 -2.79
CA ILE A 29 8.18 8.23 -2.83
C ILE A 29 8.70 9.67 -3.00
N SER A 30 8.08 10.49 -3.84
CA SER A 30 8.52 11.88 -4.05
C SER A 30 8.28 12.81 -2.86
N GLY A 31 7.57 12.38 -1.82
CA GLY A 31 7.21 13.22 -0.68
C GLY A 31 6.05 14.19 -0.95
N SER A 32 5.42 14.11 -2.12
CA SER A 32 4.31 15.00 -2.50
C SER A 32 3.09 14.81 -1.59
N THR A 33 2.40 15.92 -1.33
CA THR A 33 1.16 15.95 -0.52
C THR A 33 -0.01 16.60 -1.25
N SER A 34 0.18 17.04 -2.49
CA SER A 34 -0.91 17.57 -3.31
C SER A 34 -1.57 16.48 -4.14
N SER A 35 -2.89 16.39 -4.14
CA SER A 35 -3.63 15.49 -5.04
C SER A 35 -3.63 15.97 -6.50
N LEU A 36 -3.31 17.24 -6.76
CA LEU A 36 -3.44 17.86 -8.07
C LEU A 36 -2.61 17.17 -9.17
N PRO A 37 -1.32 16.80 -8.97
CA PRO A 37 -0.55 16.10 -10.00
C PRO A 37 -1.18 14.76 -10.41
N LEU A 38 -1.70 13.99 -9.45
CA LEU A 38 -2.43 12.74 -9.72
C LEU A 38 -3.72 13.04 -10.50
N SER A 39 -4.47 14.03 -10.04
CA SER A 39 -5.74 14.44 -10.65
C SER A 39 -5.55 14.91 -12.11
N SER A 40 -4.52 15.71 -12.38
CA SER A 40 -4.13 16.16 -13.73
C SER A 40 -3.70 15.00 -14.64
N ALA A 41 -3.12 13.93 -14.07
CA ALA A 41 -2.82 12.70 -14.80
C ALA A 41 -4.06 11.79 -15.02
N GLY A 42 -5.25 12.23 -14.60
CA GLY A 42 -6.49 11.45 -14.69
C GLY A 42 -6.62 10.37 -13.60
N ILE A 43 -5.87 10.50 -12.50
CA ILE A 43 -5.86 9.56 -11.38
C ILE A 43 -6.56 10.24 -10.20
N LYS A 44 -7.81 9.84 -9.98
CA LYS A 44 -8.79 10.58 -9.16
C LYS A 44 -8.98 10.02 -7.74
N ILE A 45 -8.07 9.14 -7.30
CA ILE A 45 -8.21 8.40 -6.04
C ILE A 45 -8.16 9.29 -4.79
N TRP A 46 -7.51 10.47 -4.89
CA TRP A 46 -7.39 11.45 -3.81
C TRP A 46 -8.30 12.68 -3.98
N ASP A 47 -9.07 12.78 -5.07
CA ASP A 47 -9.89 13.96 -5.37
C ASP A 47 -10.97 14.16 -4.31
N GLY A 48 -11.60 13.08 -3.82
CA GLY A 48 -12.60 13.15 -2.75
C GLY A 48 -12.03 13.76 -1.47
N ASN A 49 -10.92 13.21 -0.98
CA ASN A 49 -10.24 13.67 0.24
C ASN A 49 -9.55 15.03 0.09
N GLY A 50 -9.22 15.44 -1.14
CA GLY A 50 -8.64 16.74 -1.44
C GLY A 50 -9.65 17.84 -1.75
N SER A 51 -10.94 17.51 -1.92
CA SER A 51 -11.96 18.48 -2.31
C SER A 51 -12.19 19.55 -1.25
N ARG A 52 -12.54 20.77 -1.69
CA ARG A 52 -12.86 21.88 -0.77
C ARG A 52 -13.92 21.46 0.27
N ALA A 53 -15.01 20.85 -0.20
CA ALA A 53 -16.11 20.41 0.66
C ALA A 53 -15.66 19.42 1.74
N TYR A 54 -14.78 18.47 1.39
CA TYR A 54 -14.28 17.50 2.38
C TYR A 54 -13.33 18.16 3.39
N LEU A 55 -12.36 18.96 2.92
CA LEU A 55 -11.40 19.66 3.79
C LEU A 55 -12.12 20.57 4.80
N ASP A 56 -13.16 21.29 4.37
CA ASP A 56 -14.01 22.09 5.26
C ASP A 56 -14.74 21.22 6.29
N SER A 57 -15.29 20.07 5.86
CA SER A 57 -16.04 19.17 6.74
C SER A 57 -15.21 18.59 7.90
N ILE A 58 -13.87 18.54 7.74
CA ILE A 58 -12.93 18.05 8.75
C ILE A 58 -12.17 19.19 9.45
N GLY A 59 -12.59 20.45 9.25
CA GLY A 59 -12.02 21.61 9.95
C GLY A 59 -10.71 22.12 9.39
N LEU A 60 -10.32 21.73 8.17
CA LEU A 60 -9.11 22.20 7.49
C LEU A 60 -9.44 23.32 6.48
N THR A 61 -10.08 24.38 6.97
CA THR A 61 -10.60 25.49 6.16
C THR A 61 -9.51 26.32 5.49
N ASP A 62 -8.35 26.43 6.12
CA ASP A 62 -7.24 27.27 5.62
C ASP A 62 -6.36 26.56 4.58
N ARG A 63 -6.56 25.25 4.37
CA ARG A 63 -5.83 24.48 3.35
C ARG A 63 -6.31 24.86 1.96
N VAL A 64 -5.45 24.85 0.95
CA VAL A 64 -5.89 24.96 -0.45
C VAL A 64 -6.49 23.65 -0.94
N GLU A 65 -7.40 23.70 -1.91
CA GLU A 65 -7.97 22.50 -2.51
C GLU A 65 -6.86 21.61 -3.10
N GLY A 66 -6.95 20.31 -2.81
CA GLY A 66 -5.95 19.31 -3.15
C GLY A 66 -4.75 19.24 -2.21
N ASP A 67 -4.62 20.10 -1.20
CA ASP A 67 -3.60 19.96 -0.16
C ASP A 67 -4.06 18.96 0.91
N LEU A 68 -3.49 17.75 0.88
CA LEU A 68 -3.86 16.65 1.78
C LEU A 68 -3.17 16.72 3.16
N GLY A 69 -2.20 17.62 3.33
CA GLY A 69 -1.39 17.69 4.55
C GLY A 69 -0.26 16.68 4.63
N PRO A 70 0.36 16.53 5.81
CA PRO A 70 1.55 15.70 6.00
C PRO A 70 1.20 14.20 6.02
N VAL A 71 0.61 13.69 4.92
CA VAL A 71 0.20 12.30 4.73
C VAL A 71 1.41 11.41 4.38
N TYR A 72 1.18 10.25 3.78
CA TYR A 72 2.17 9.18 3.60
C TYR A 72 3.55 9.64 3.10
N GLY A 73 3.63 10.28 1.93
CA GLY A 73 4.91 10.67 1.33
C GLY A 73 5.69 11.65 2.20
N PHE A 74 4.99 12.63 2.79
CA PHE A 74 5.60 13.57 3.73
C PHE A 74 6.19 12.85 4.93
N GLN A 75 5.46 11.91 5.53
CA GLN A 75 6.00 11.14 6.65
C GLN A 75 7.17 10.25 6.22
N TRP A 76 7.21 9.77 4.98
CA TRP A 76 8.33 8.95 4.49
C TRP A 76 9.61 9.75 4.28
N ARG A 77 9.51 11.01 3.82
CA ARG A 77 10.65 11.83 3.43
C ARG A 77 11.03 12.92 4.45
N HIS A 78 10.07 13.33 5.28
CA HIS A 78 10.14 14.52 6.15
C HIS A 78 9.52 14.27 7.54
N PHE A 79 9.63 13.06 8.08
CA PHE A 79 8.99 12.70 9.35
C PHE A 79 9.37 13.69 10.48
N GLY A 80 8.37 14.25 11.15
CA GLY A 80 8.55 15.21 12.24
C GLY A 80 8.91 16.64 11.84
N ALA A 81 9.02 16.94 10.53
CA ALA A 81 9.10 18.32 10.07
C ALA A 81 7.77 19.06 10.30
N LYS A 82 7.84 20.36 10.58
CA LYS A 82 6.63 21.20 10.70
C LYS A 82 6.02 21.41 9.33
N TYR A 83 4.83 20.86 9.11
CA TYR A 83 4.07 21.09 7.88
C TYR A 83 3.62 22.55 7.75
N VAL A 84 3.77 23.12 6.55
CA VAL A 84 3.31 24.46 6.16
C VAL A 84 2.19 24.32 5.13
N ASP A 85 2.53 23.91 3.91
CA ASP A 85 1.60 23.64 2.80
C ASP A 85 2.20 22.64 1.80
N ALA A 86 1.42 22.26 0.78
CA ALA A 86 1.85 21.31 -0.24
C ALA A 86 2.85 21.87 -1.29
N LYS A 87 3.20 23.16 -1.24
CA LYS A 87 4.10 23.83 -2.20
C LYS A 87 5.47 24.15 -1.60
N THR A 88 5.58 24.11 -0.28
CA THR A 88 6.82 24.35 0.47
C THR A 88 7.85 23.28 0.13
N ASP A 89 9.10 23.70 -0.06
CA ASP A 89 10.24 22.79 -0.18
C ASP A 89 10.68 22.32 1.22
N TYR A 90 10.50 21.03 1.47
CA TYR A 90 10.88 20.38 2.72
C TYR A 90 12.25 19.68 2.65
N THR A 91 13.02 19.89 1.59
CA THR A 91 14.36 19.28 1.42
C THR A 91 15.23 19.54 2.66
N GLY A 92 15.76 18.46 3.24
CA GLY A 92 16.61 18.51 4.44
C GLY A 92 15.84 18.73 5.76
N GLN A 93 14.51 18.80 5.74
CA GLN A 93 13.69 18.93 6.93
C GLN A 93 13.15 17.56 7.38
N GLY A 94 13.08 17.35 8.70
CA GLY A 94 12.59 16.12 9.30
C GLY A 94 13.55 14.93 9.10
N VAL A 95 13.02 13.72 9.18
CA VAL A 95 13.76 12.48 8.95
C VAL A 95 13.32 11.83 7.64
N ASP A 96 14.26 11.63 6.71
CA ASP A 96 14.05 10.85 5.49
C ASP A 96 14.16 9.35 5.79
N GLN A 97 13.05 8.77 6.24
CA GLN A 97 12.95 7.35 6.58
C GLN A 97 13.21 6.45 5.37
N LEU A 98 12.80 6.87 4.16
CA LEU A 98 13.02 6.07 2.95
C LEU A 98 14.51 5.97 2.61
N ALA A 99 15.24 7.09 2.70
CA ALA A 99 16.69 7.11 2.55
C ALA A 99 17.38 6.25 3.63
N GLU A 100 16.93 6.32 4.89
CA GLU A 100 17.46 5.48 5.98
C GLU A 100 17.23 3.98 5.73
N VAL A 101 16.04 3.60 5.24
CA VAL A 101 15.72 2.22 4.85
C VAL A 101 16.68 1.74 3.77
N ILE A 102 16.87 2.50 2.69
CA ILE A 102 17.79 2.15 1.60
C ILE A 102 19.23 2.03 2.12
N HIS A 103 19.66 2.96 2.99
CA HIS A 103 20.99 2.91 3.60
C HIS A 103 21.19 1.63 4.41
N LYS A 104 20.24 1.27 5.27
CA LYS A 104 20.32 0.05 6.08
C LYS A 104 20.29 -1.22 5.24
N LEU A 105 19.46 -1.27 4.19
CA LEU A 105 19.41 -2.41 3.28
C LEU A 105 20.74 -2.67 2.57
N ARG A 106 21.49 -1.62 2.23
CA ARG A 106 22.82 -1.73 1.59
C ARG A 106 23.93 -2.07 2.56
N ASN A 107 23.93 -1.45 3.75
CA ASN A 107 25.11 -1.44 4.62
C ASN A 107 24.96 -2.33 5.87
N THR A 108 23.73 -2.50 6.37
CA THR A 108 23.44 -3.27 7.58
C THR A 108 22.19 -4.16 7.37
N PRO A 109 22.19 -5.07 6.38
CA PRO A 109 21.00 -5.81 5.95
C PRO A 109 20.41 -6.76 7.01
N TYR A 110 21.19 -7.11 8.04
CA TYR A 110 20.74 -7.91 9.18
C TYR A 110 20.08 -7.07 10.29
N ASP A 111 20.05 -5.74 10.15
CA ASP A 111 19.39 -4.87 11.12
C ASP A 111 17.90 -5.25 11.23
N ARG A 112 17.43 -5.34 12.48
CA ARG A 112 16.04 -5.68 12.81
C ARG A 112 15.14 -4.44 12.93
N ARG A 113 15.67 -3.25 12.58
CA ARG A 113 15.04 -1.93 12.73
C ARG A 113 14.91 -1.19 11.40
N ILE A 114 14.77 -1.92 10.31
CA ILE A 114 14.51 -1.35 8.98
C ILE A 114 12.99 -1.14 8.88
N ILE A 115 12.52 0.04 9.30
CA ILE A 115 11.10 0.37 9.45
C ILE A 115 10.81 1.68 8.73
N LEU A 116 9.63 1.75 8.10
CA LEU A 116 9.07 2.94 7.46
C LEU A 116 7.67 3.19 8.04
N SER A 117 7.48 4.30 8.77
CA SER A 117 6.21 4.63 9.42
C SER A 117 5.56 5.87 8.82
N ALA A 118 4.24 5.82 8.60
CA ALA A 118 3.42 6.98 8.29
C ALA A 118 2.67 7.49 9.53
N TRP A 119 2.64 6.73 10.64
CA TRP A 119 1.83 7.08 11.81
C TRP A 119 2.54 8.08 12.73
N ASN A 120 2.23 9.38 12.57
CA ASN A 120 2.70 10.45 13.43
C ASN A 120 1.55 11.06 14.26
N PRO A 121 1.42 10.73 15.55
CA PRO A 121 0.36 11.28 16.42
C PRO A 121 0.30 12.81 16.48
N ALA A 122 1.44 13.50 16.32
CA ALA A 122 1.48 14.96 16.34
C ALA A 122 0.78 15.59 15.12
N ASP A 123 0.81 14.90 13.98
CA ASP A 123 0.31 15.41 12.71
C ASP A 123 -1.09 14.89 12.34
N LEU A 124 -1.64 13.89 13.03
CA LEU A 124 -2.90 13.24 12.65
C LEU A 124 -4.06 14.23 12.45
N LYS A 125 -4.13 15.28 13.27
CA LYS A 125 -5.19 16.29 13.22
C LYS A 125 -5.09 17.22 12.02
N ILE A 126 -3.94 17.26 11.36
CA ILE A 126 -3.69 18.12 10.20
C ILE A 126 -3.60 17.32 8.90
N MET A 127 -3.88 16.02 8.90
CA MET A 127 -3.96 15.19 7.69
C MET A 127 -5.40 15.13 7.19
N ALA A 128 -5.59 15.21 5.87
CA ALA A 128 -6.91 15.01 5.26
C ALA A 128 -7.46 13.61 5.53
N LEU A 129 -6.59 12.59 5.57
CA LEU A 129 -6.95 11.25 5.97
C LEU A 129 -5.80 10.61 6.77
N PRO A 130 -6.06 10.16 8.02
CA PRO A 130 -5.06 9.43 8.80
C PRO A 130 -4.58 8.16 8.07
N PRO A 131 -3.27 7.81 8.11
CA PRO A 131 -2.71 6.69 7.37
C PRO A 131 -3.41 5.37 7.65
N CYS A 132 -3.88 4.68 6.59
CA CYS A 132 -4.43 3.33 6.72
C CYS A 132 -3.31 2.30 6.87
N HIS A 133 -2.32 2.34 5.98
CA HIS A 133 -1.09 1.56 6.06
C HIS A 133 -0.09 2.27 6.98
N MET A 134 -0.08 1.86 8.26
CA MET A 134 0.59 2.60 9.32
C MET A 134 2.11 2.51 9.22
N PHE A 135 2.65 1.30 9.09
CA PHE A 135 4.08 1.09 8.97
C PHE A 135 4.39 -0.20 8.19
N ALA A 136 5.58 -0.22 7.58
CA ALA A 136 6.17 -1.41 7.02
C ALA A 136 7.53 -1.70 7.68
N GLN A 137 7.82 -2.97 7.89
CA GLN A 137 9.11 -3.47 8.32
C GLN A 137 9.74 -4.28 7.19
N PHE A 138 11.03 -4.09 6.97
CA PHE A 138 11.82 -4.83 5.99
C PHE A 138 12.83 -5.74 6.69
N TYR A 139 13.14 -6.86 6.03
CA TYR A 139 14.14 -7.82 6.50
C TYR A 139 14.84 -8.49 5.31
N VAL A 140 16.14 -8.73 5.42
CA VAL A 140 16.92 -9.44 4.39
C VAL A 140 17.27 -10.84 4.88
N SER A 141 16.87 -11.86 4.11
CA SER A 141 17.29 -13.25 4.33
C SER A 141 18.36 -13.66 3.31
N TYR A 142 19.15 -14.69 3.63
CA TYR A 142 20.14 -15.26 2.72
C TYR A 142 19.90 -16.77 2.58
N PRO A 143 18.86 -17.19 1.83
CA PRO A 143 18.47 -18.59 1.72
C PRO A 143 19.62 -19.47 1.25
N GLY A 144 19.79 -20.60 1.93
CA GLY A 144 20.84 -21.57 1.64
C GLY A 144 22.25 -21.17 2.09
N ALA A 145 22.48 -19.98 2.66
CA ALA A 145 23.78 -19.64 3.24
C ALA A 145 24.06 -20.55 4.44
N LYS A 146 25.20 -21.27 4.41
CA LYS A 146 25.67 -22.07 5.55
C LYS A 146 26.72 -21.28 6.32
N LYS A 147 26.77 -21.49 7.63
CA LYS A 147 27.82 -20.90 8.47
C LYS A 147 29.16 -21.52 8.07
N GLY A 148 30.12 -20.70 7.63
CA GLY A 148 31.44 -21.15 7.14
C GLY A 148 31.51 -21.44 5.63
N ASP A 149 30.51 -21.06 4.85
CA ASP A 149 30.54 -21.22 3.39
C ASP A 149 31.49 -20.16 2.77
N GLU A 150 32.65 -20.60 2.25
CA GLU A 150 33.64 -19.74 1.56
C GLU A 150 33.30 -19.52 0.08
N GLY A 151 32.15 -20.03 -0.39
CA GLY A 151 31.65 -19.85 -1.74
C GLY A 151 31.20 -18.42 -2.08
N PRO A 152 30.77 -18.17 -3.33
CA PRO A 152 30.29 -16.85 -3.74
C PRO A 152 29.14 -16.36 -2.83
N LYS A 153 29.23 -15.09 -2.39
CA LYS A 153 28.21 -14.46 -1.54
C LYS A 153 26.82 -14.64 -2.16
N LYS A 154 25.94 -15.34 -1.44
CA LYS A 154 24.55 -15.51 -1.86
C LYS A 154 23.84 -14.16 -1.85
N LYS A 155 22.98 -13.94 -2.84
CA LYS A 155 22.22 -12.70 -2.95
C LYS A 155 21.16 -12.63 -1.84
N GLY A 156 21.03 -11.46 -1.21
CA GLY A 156 20.04 -11.25 -0.16
C GLY A 156 18.62 -11.16 -0.75
N HIS A 157 17.64 -11.71 -0.04
CA HIS A 157 16.22 -11.64 -0.37
C HIS A 157 15.52 -10.63 0.54
N LEU A 158 14.93 -9.58 -0.03
CA LEU A 158 14.21 -8.54 0.67
C LEU A 158 12.75 -8.92 0.93
N HIS A 159 12.37 -9.03 2.19
CA HIS A 159 11.01 -9.28 2.62
C HIS A 159 10.40 -7.99 3.18
N CYS A 160 9.08 -7.84 3.04
CA CYS A 160 8.30 -6.72 3.56
C CYS A 160 7.15 -7.24 4.40
N GLN A 161 6.96 -6.67 5.59
CA GLN A 161 5.77 -6.85 6.41
C GLN A 161 5.06 -5.50 6.57
N LEU A 162 3.78 -5.44 6.19
CA LEU A 162 2.93 -4.27 6.32
C LEU A 162 1.94 -4.47 7.46
N TYR A 163 1.77 -3.47 8.33
CA TYR A 163 0.62 -3.37 9.22
C TYR A 163 -0.33 -2.28 8.73
N GLN A 164 -1.58 -2.67 8.43
CA GLN A 164 -2.64 -1.77 7.99
C GLN A 164 -3.77 -1.77 9.03
N ARG A 165 -4.10 -0.60 9.62
CA ARG A 165 -5.11 -0.50 10.70
C ARG A 165 -6.54 -0.70 10.22
N SER A 166 -6.83 -0.36 8.97
CA SER A 166 -8.16 -0.30 8.40
C SER A 166 -8.09 -0.69 6.92
N CYS A 167 -8.80 -1.76 6.58
CA CYS A 167 -8.63 -2.52 5.35
C CYS A 167 -9.98 -2.71 4.66
N ASP A 168 -10.30 -1.79 3.75
CA ASP A 168 -11.39 -1.99 2.80
C ASP A 168 -11.01 -3.15 1.86
N MET A 169 -11.67 -4.28 2.03
CA MET A 169 -11.39 -5.50 1.26
C MET A 169 -11.80 -5.40 -0.21
N GLY A 170 -12.73 -4.51 -0.56
CA GLY A 170 -13.27 -4.34 -1.91
C GLY A 170 -12.36 -3.50 -2.81
N LEU A 171 -11.93 -2.33 -2.33
CA LEU A 171 -11.12 -1.39 -3.11
C LEU A 171 -9.69 -1.23 -2.57
N GLY A 172 -9.54 -0.94 -1.28
CA GLY A 172 -8.25 -0.60 -0.66
C GLY A 172 -7.22 -1.74 -0.70
N VAL A 173 -7.56 -2.91 -0.16
CA VAL A 173 -6.63 -4.04 -0.02
C VAL A 173 -6.00 -4.49 -1.34
N PRO A 174 -6.74 -4.65 -2.46
CA PRO A 174 -6.14 -4.93 -3.76
C PRO A 174 -5.08 -3.91 -4.20
N PHE A 175 -5.34 -2.61 -3.96
CA PHE A 175 -4.39 -1.53 -4.22
C PHE A 175 -3.17 -1.62 -3.29
N ASN A 176 -3.39 -1.84 -1.99
CA ASN A 176 -2.32 -1.87 -1.00
C ASN A 176 -1.37 -3.07 -1.19
N ILE A 177 -1.90 -4.24 -1.58
CA ILE A 177 -1.08 -5.41 -1.93
C ILE A 177 -0.15 -5.09 -3.10
N ALA A 178 -0.70 -4.56 -4.20
CA ALA A 178 0.09 -4.24 -5.38
C ALA A 178 1.12 -3.13 -5.07
N SER A 179 0.73 -2.08 -4.34
CA SER A 179 1.59 -0.96 -3.98
C SER A 179 2.80 -1.38 -3.14
N TYR A 180 2.60 -2.11 -2.04
CA TYR A 180 3.72 -2.53 -1.19
C TYR A 180 4.56 -3.66 -1.79
N ALA A 181 3.98 -4.51 -2.65
CA ALA A 181 4.76 -5.45 -3.45
C ALA A 181 5.68 -4.69 -4.44
N LEU A 182 5.15 -3.68 -5.14
CA LEU A 182 5.94 -2.81 -6.02
C LEU A 182 7.04 -2.07 -5.26
N LEU A 183 6.74 -1.48 -4.10
CA LEU A 183 7.74 -0.85 -3.25
C LEU A 183 8.86 -1.82 -2.88
N THR A 184 8.51 -3.06 -2.53
CA THR A 184 9.49 -4.11 -2.21
C THR A 184 10.37 -4.45 -3.42
N HIS A 185 9.78 -4.56 -4.62
CA HIS A 185 10.53 -4.77 -5.87
C HIS A 185 11.45 -3.59 -6.21
N MET A 186 10.99 -2.35 -6.03
CA MET A 186 11.80 -1.14 -6.23
C MET A 186 12.99 -1.10 -5.27
N LEU A 187 12.75 -1.28 -3.97
CA LEU A 187 13.81 -1.29 -2.95
C LEU A 187 14.80 -2.44 -3.20
N ALA A 188 14.32 -3.62 -3.61
CA ALA A 188 15.18 -4.73 -3.97
C ALA A 188 16.06 -4.38 -5.18
N ASN A 189 15.51 -3.78 -6.24
CA ASN A 189 16.29 -3.34 -7.40
C ASN A 189 17.35 -2.29 -7.00
N VAL A 190 16.94 -1.25 -6.26
CA VAL A 190 17.81 -0.18 -5.76
C VAL A 190 18.93 -0.71 -4.87
N CYS A 191 18.72 -1.78 -4.12
CA CYS A 191 19.71 -2.34 -3.20
C CYS A 191 20.45 -3.57 -3.75
N ASP A 192 20.26 -3.91 -5.04
CA ASP A 192 20.74 -5.16 -5.65
C ASP A 192 20.41 -6.41 -4.81
N LEU A 193 19.16 -6.51 -4.38
CA LEU A 193 18.57 -7.64 -3.67
C LEU A 193 17.58 -8.39 -4.57
N VAL A 194 17.14 -9.56 -4.12
CA VAL A 194 16.05 -10.32 -4.73
C VAL A 194 14.76 -10.01 -3.98
N PRO A 195 13.64 -9.67 -4.64
CA PRO A 195 12.35 -9.54 -3.96
C PRO A 195 11.93 -10.88 -3.34
N GLY A 196 11.59 -10.84 -2.05
CA GLY A 196 11.19 -11.97 -1.24
C GLY A 196 9.68 -11.98 -0.97
N THR A 197 9.32 -12.18 0.30
CA THR A 197 7.93 -12.33 0.75
C THR A 197 7.30 -11.00 1.12
N PHE A 198 6.05 -10.80 0.71
CA PHE A 198 5.20 -9.74 1.21
C PHE A 198 4.20 -10.30 2.22
N THR A 199 4.25 -9.82 3.46
CA THR A 199 3.30 -10.19 4.52
C THR A 199 2.41 -9.00 4.83
N HIS A 200 1.09 -9.18 4.73
CA HIS A 200 0.13 -8.14 5.00
C HIS A 200 -0.63 -8.48 6.29
N THR A 201 -0.34 -7.75 7.36
CA THR A 201 -1.05 -7.82 8.64
C THR A 201 -2.17 -6.78 8.65
N MET A 202 -3.41 -7.24 8.78
CA MET A 202 -4.60 -6.40 8.74
C MET A 202 -5.20 -6.25 10.14
N GLY A 203 -5.47 -5.01 10.53
CA GLY A 203 -6.20 -4.63 11.75
C GLY A 203 -7.70 -4.83 11.55
N ASP A 204 -8.44 -3.75 11.35
CA ASP A 204 -9.86 -3.79 10.99
C ASP A 204 -10.03 -4.13 9.50
N ALA A 205 -10.30 -5.40 9.19
CA ALA A 205 -10.67 -5.85 7.86
C ALA A 205 -12.18 -5.88 7.68
N HIS A 206 -12.69 -5.11 6.72
CA HIS A 206 -14.13 -4.90 6.52
C HIS A 206 -14.52 -4.86 5.04
N VAL A 207 -15.82 -5.07 4.82
CA VAL A 207 -16.49 -4.93 3.52
C VAL A 207 -17.60 -3.91 3.69
N TYR A 208 -17.64 -2.92 2.80
CA TYR A 208 -18.78 -1.99 2.76
C TYR A 208 -20.01 -2.70 2.22
N LEU A 209 -21.19 -2.35 2.74
CA LEU A 209 -22.45 -3.02 2.38
C LEU A 209 -22.76 -2.90 0.87
N ASP A 210 -22.45 -1.75 0.27
CA ASP A 210 -22.61 -1.52 -1.16
C ASP A 210 -21.56 -2.23 -2.03
N HIS A 211 -20.63 -2.97 -1.42
CA HIS A 211 -19.65 -3.82 -2.12
C HIS A 211 -20.01 -5.31 -2.06
N VAL A 212 -20.98 -5.72 -1.25
CA VAL A 212 -21.28 -7.15 -1.02
C VAL A 212 -21.62 -7.88 -2.32
N GLU A 213 -22.61 -7.40 -3.07
CA GLU A 213 -23.01 -8.02 -4.35
C GLU A 213 -21.85 -8.09 -5.36
N ALA A 214 -21.03 -7.03 -5.42
CA ALA A 214 -19.86 -6.97 -6.29
C ALA A 214 -18.79 -8.01 -5.88
N LEU A 215 -18.61 -8.23 -4.59
CA LEU A 215 -17.65 -9.19 -4.04
C LEU A 215 -18.12 -10.63 -4.19
N GLU A 216 -19.42 -10.91 -4.04
CA GLU A 216 -20.00 -12.23 -4.33
C GLU A 216 -19.71 -12.65 -5.78
N VAL A 217 -19.91 -11.74 -6.76
CA VAL A 217 -19.52 -11.97 -8.17
C VAL A 217 -18.01 -12.19 -8.32
N GLN A 218 -17.18 -11.53 -7.52
CA GLN A 218 -15.73 -11.74 -7.56
C GLN A 218 -15.33 -13.13 -7.05
N LEU A 219 -16.01 -13.65 -6.04
CA LEU A 219 -15.73 -14.95 -5.42
C LEU A 219 -16.06 -16.13 -6.32
N GLU A 220 -17.04 -15.99 -7.21
CA GLU A 220 -17.36 -17.02 -8.20
C GLU A 220 -16.26 -17.19 -9.28
N ARG A 221 -15.34 -16.24 -9.38
CA ARG A 221 -14.29 -16.23 -10.42
C ARG A 221 -13.07 -17.02 -9.97
N GLN A 222 -12.71 -18.02 -10.76
CA GLN A 222 -11.45 -18.74 -10.57
C GLN A 222 -10.24 -17.80 -10.78
N PRO A 223 -9.28 -17.75 -9.84
CA PRO A 223 -8.01 -17.06 -10.03
C PRO A 223 -7.26 -17.54 -11.27
N ARG A 224 -6.39 -16.67 -11.77
CA ARG A 224 -5.47 -16.96 -12.88
C ARG A 224 -4.06 -16.68 -12.39
N GLU A 225 -3.06 -17.10 -13.17
CA GLU A 225 -1.67 -16.83 -12.85
C GLU A 225 -1.41 -15.33 -12.62
N PHE A 226 -0.66 -15.02 -11.58
CA PHE A 226 -0.19 -13.66 -11.36
C PHE A 226 0.75 -13.23 -12.49
N PRO A 227 0.75 -11.93 -12.85
CA PRO A 227 1.66 -11.42 -13.85
C PRO A 227 3.11 -11.39 -13.37
N GLY A 228 4.03 -11.41 -14.32
CA GLY A 228 5.42 -11.05 -14.10
C GLY A 228 5.60 -9.54 -13.98
N LEU A 229 6.73 -9.13 -13.41
CA LEU A 229 7.16 -7.73 -13.36
C LEU A 229 8.58 -7.58 -13.89
N GLU A 230 8.73 -6.69 -14.86
CA GLU A 230 10.02 -6.24 -15.37
C GLU A 230 10.23 -4.77 -14.96
N ILE A 231 11.44 -4.48 -14.47
CA ILE A 231 11.88 -3.14 -14.09
C ILE A 231 13.02 -2.77 -15.03
N LYS A 232 12.86 -1.67 -15.76
CA LYS A 232 13.83 -1.21 -16.78
C LYS A 232 14.99 -0.41 -16.18
N ARG A 233 14.89 -0.03 -14.90
CA ARG A 233 15.91 0.72 -14.16
C ARG A 233 17.09 -0.17 -13.79
N GLU A 234 18.28 0.42 -13.87
CA GLU A 234 19.52 -0.22 -13.43
C GLU A 234 19.51 -0.50 -11.93
N LYS A 235 20.05 -1.66 -11.56
CA LYS A 235 20.19 -2.08 -10.17
C LYS A 235 21.24 -1.22 -9.47
N GLY A 236 21.02 -0.95 -8.18
CA GLY A 236 21.96 -0.14 -7.38
C GLY A 236 21.77 1.37 -7.49
N GLY A 237 20.81 1.85 -8.29
CA GLY A 237 20.54 3.28 -8.53
C GLY A 237 19.84 4.01 -7.37
N SER A 238 19.21 5.16 -7.67
CA SER A 238 18.30 5.85 -6.73
C SER A 238 16.86 5.36 -6.89
N VAL A 239 16.05 5.47 -5.84
CA VAL A 239 14.58 5.29 -5.91
C VAL A 239 13.87 6.52 -6.47
N ASP A 240 14.54 7.68 -6.44
CA ASP A 240 13.98 8.95 -6.93
C ASP A 240 14.00 9.02 -8.46
N GLY A 241 13.03 9.75 -9.03
CA GLY A 241 12.95 10.03 -10.47
C GLY A 241 12.48 8.86 -11.34
N TRP A 242 11.90 7.82 -10.73
CA TRP A 242 11.25 6.74 -11.48
C TRP A 242 9.92 7.23 -12.07
N ALA A 243 9.57 6.67 -13.22
CA ALA A 243 8.36 6.99 -13.96
C ALA A 243 7.53 5.72 -14.25
N LEU A 244 6.31 5.88 -14.77
CA LEU A 244 5.43 4.75 -15.05
C LEU A 244 6.01 3.80 -16.10
N GLU A 245 6.78 4.33 -17.04
CA GLU A 245 7.34 3.62 -18.19
C GLU A 245 8.49 2.68 -17.79
N ASP A 246 9.04 2.87 -16.59
CA ASP A 246 10.10 2.04 -16.00
C ASP A 246 9.60 0.66 -15.57
N PHE A 247 8.28 0.45 -15.54
CA PHE A 247 7.65 -0.79 -15.12
C PHE A 247 6.91 -1.45 -16.28
N GLU A 248 7.09 -2.75 -16.41
CA GLU A 248 6.35 -3.56 -17.37
C GLU A 248 5.75 -4.77 -16.67
N VAL A 249 4.41 -4.87 -16.72
CA VAL A 249 3.67 -5.99 -16.12
C VAL A 249 3.28 -6.97 -17.22
N VAL A 250 3.98 -8.10 -17.23
CA VAL A 250 3.91 -9.09 -18.31
C VAL A 250 2.89 -10.17 -17.98
N GLY A 251 2.03 -10.50 -18.95
CA GLY A 251 1.09 -11.62 -18.82
C GLY A 251 -0.12 -11.35 -17.92
N TYR A 252 -0.45 -10.09 -17.59
CA TYR A 252 -1.62 -9.78 -16.77
C TYR A 252 -2.94 -10.03 -17.51
N LYS A 253 -3.56 -11.19 -17.24
CA LYS A 253 -4.81 -11.64 -17.85
C LYS A 253 -5.96 -11.72 -16.83
N PRO A 254 -6.36 -10.62 -16.16
CA PRO A 254 -7.43 -10.68 -15.17
C PRO A 254 -8.80 -10.90 -15.81
N HIS A 255 -9.78 -11.27 -15.00
CA HIS A 255 -11.19 -11.10 -15.30
C HIS A 255 -11.54 -9.60 -15.47
N LYS A 256 -12.74 -9.32 -15.99
CA LYS A 256 -13.22 -7.94 -16.20
C LYS A 256 -13.29 -7.16 -14.88
N GLY A 257 -13.28 -5.83 -14.98
CA GLY A 257 -13.50 -4.97 -13.81
C GLY A 257 -14.85 -5.26 -13.15
N ILE A 258 -14.94 -4.95 -11.86
CA ILE A 258 -16.19 -4.95 -11.09
C ILE A 258 -16.27 -3.56 -10.47
N ALA A 259 -17.33 -2.82 -10.80
CA ALA A 259 -17.50 -1.46 -10.32
C ALA A 259 -17.92 -1.49 -8.84
N MET A 260 -17.22 -0.72 -8.03
CA MET A 260 -17.54 -0.45 -6.63
C MET A 260 -17.30 1.04 -6.39
N LYS A 261 -18.16 1.67 -5.58
CA LYS A 261 -18.03 3.10 -5.27
C LYS A 261 -17.13 3.26 -4.04
N MET A 262 -16.27 4.28 -4.03
CA MET A 262 -15.60 4.65 -2.78
C MET A 262 -16.63 5.22 -1.82
N SER A 263 -16.66 4.70 -0.59
CA SER A 263 -17.49 5.27 0.46
C SER A 263 -16.75 6.46 1.08
N ASN A 264 -17.29 7.66 0.87
CA ASN A 264 -16.76 8.90 1.47
C ASN A 264 -17.31 9.17 2.87
N ILE A 265 -18.18 8.28 3.38
CA ILE A 265 -18.94 8.52 4.60
C ILE A 265 -18.50 7.48 5.63
N LEU A 266 -17.88 7.96 6.70
CA LEU A 266 -17.60 7.21 7.94
C LEU A 266 -18.89 6.90 8.73
N HIS A 267 -20.04 6.83 8.06
CA HIS A 267 -21.24 6.21 8.60
C HIS A 267 -21.00 4.73 8.48
N LEU A 268 -20.48 4.17 9.57
CA LEU A 268 -20.63 2.77 9.94
C LEU A 268 -22.12 2.44 9.90
N ILE A 269 -22.64 2.15 8.72
CA ILE A 269 -23.95 1.55 8.54
C ILE A 269 -23.78 0.12 9.04
N SER A 270 -24.22 -0.12 10.26
CA SER A 270 -24.45 -1.47 10.74
C SER A 270 -25.53 -2.11 9.87
N ALA A 271 -25.19 -3.22 9.22
CA ALA A 271 -26.17 -4.21 8.83
C ALA A 271 -25.55 -5.62 8.90
N ALA A 272 -26.32 -6.52 9.48
CA ALA A 272 -26.05 -7.93 9.64
C ALA A 272 -25.92 -8.67 8.28
N LYS A 273 -25.12 -9.75 8.29
CA LYS A 273 -24.82 -10.70 7.20
C LYS A 273 -23.76 -10.25 6.19
N VAL A 274 -22.51 -10.14 6.65
CA VAL A 274 -21.38 -10.52 5.80
C VAL A 274 -20.80 -11.79 6.41
N ASP A 275 -20.85 -12.88 5.65
CA ASP A 275 -20.34 -14.18 6.10
C ASP A 275 -18.84 -14.05 6.37
N ILE A 276 -18.37 -14.54 7.53
CA ILE A 276 -16.93 -14.66 7.83
C ILE A 276 -16.25 -15.48 6.73
N GLN A 277 -16.99 -16.39 6.10
CA GLN A 277 -16.57 -17.14 4.93
C GLN A 277 -16.24 -16.23 3.74
N LEU A 278 -17.03 -15.18 3.46
CA LEU A 278 -16.78 -14.21 2.38
C LEU A 278 -15.42 -13.53 2.55
N LEU A 279 -15.09 -13.11 3.77
CA LEU A 279 -13.82 -12.45 4.09
C LEU A 279 -12.64 -13.42 4.01
N ALA A 280 -12.84 -14.65 4.49
CA ALA A 280 -11.86 -15.72 4.35
C ALA A 280 -11.63 -16.08 2.88
N ASP A 281 -12.66 -16.12 2.06
CA ASP A 281 -12.60 -16.47 0.64
C ASP A 281 -11.93 -15.38 -0.18
N ILE A 282 -12.19 -14.09 0.10
CA ILE A 282 -11.45 -12.96 -0.50
C ILE A 282 -9.96 -13.06 -0.14
N ALA A 283 -9.64 -13.45 1.10
CA ALA A 283 -8.26 -13.69 1.51
C ALA A 283 -7.65 -14.94 0.86
N VAL A 284 -8.45 -15.97 0.57
CA VAL A 284 -8.05 -17.18 -0.16
C VAL A 284 -7.77 -16.85 -1.63
N LEU A 285 -8.55 -15.95 -2.26
CA LEU A 285 -8.25 -15.45 -3.60
C LEU A 285 -6.86 -14.76 -3.67
N ALA A 286 -6.39 -14.17 -2.57
CA ALA A 286 -5.04 -13.61 -2.47
C ALA A 286 -3.95 -14.66 -2.12
N LYS A 287 -4.33 -15.83 -1.58
CA LYS A 287 -3.40 -16.90 -1.15
C LYS A 287 -3.03 -17.90 -2.24
N LEU A 288 -3.65 -17.86 -3.42
CA LEU A 288 -3.57 -18.97 -4.37
C LEU A 288 -2.27 -19.12 -5.17
N THR A 289 -1.22 -18.35 -4.91
CA THR A 289 0.13 -18.73 -5.35
C THR A 289 1.17 -18.12 -4.40
N TYR A 290 2.11 -18.97 -3.97
CA TYR A 290 3.25 -18.70 -3.09
C TYR A 290 3.68 -17.22 -3.09
N THR A 291 3.66 -16.56 -1.91
CA THR A 291 4.45 -15.37 -1.49
C THR A 291 3.67 -14.35 -0.63
N ILE A 292 2.33 -14.46 -0.46
CA ILE A 292 1.56 -13.58 0.45
C ILE A 292 1.15 -14.32 1.72
N LYS A 293 1.64 -13.86 2.88
CA LYS A 293 1.10 -14.26 4.19
C LYS A 293 0.16 -13.19 4.68
N VAL A 294 -1.13 -13.52 4.82
CA VAL A 294 -2.13 -12.66 5.45
C VAL A 294 -2.32 -13.11 6.89
N SER A 295 -2.17 -12.19 7.84
CA SER A 295 -2.42 -12.43 9.27
C SER A 295 -3.49 -11.45 9.75
N PHE A 296 -4.53 -12.00 10.40
CA PHE A 296 -5.68 -11.26 10.90
C PHE A 296 -5.58 -11.13 12.42
N ALA A 297 -5.68 -9.89 12.93
CA ALA A 297 -5.67 -9.65 14.37
C ALA A 297 -7.09 -9.70 15.00
N ARG A 298 -8.13 -9.30 14.26
CA ARG A 298 -9.53 -9.35 14.71
C ARG A 298 -10.50 -9.17 13.53
N PHE A 299 -11.59 -9.93 13.50
CA PHE A 299 -12.78 -9.58 12.72
C PHE A 299 -13.75 -8.86 13.64
N SER A 300 -14.28 -7.71 13.21
CA SER A 300 -15.27 -6.97 13.98
C SER A 300 -16.58 -6.91 13.20
N LEU A 301 -17.64 -7.47 13.77
CA LEU A 301 -19.02 -7.34 13.31
C LEU A 301 -19.70 -6.28 14.18
N TYR A 302 -20.18 -5.18 13.58
CA TYR A 302 -20.80 -4.08 14.33
C TYR A 302 -22.33 -4.05 14.15
N GLN A 303 -23.07 -4.17 15.26
CA GLN A 303 -24.54 -4.06 15.35
C GLN A 303 -25.00 -2.63 15.68
N ASN A 304 -26.14 -2.22 15.15
CA ASN A 304 -26.86 -1.00 15.50
C ASN A 304 -27.70 -1.26 16.75
N MET A 305 -27.55 -0.44 17.78
CA MET A 305 -28.60 -0.23 18.78
C MET A 305 -29.32 1.06 18.43
N GLU A 306 -30.50 0.95 17.82
CA GLU A 306 -31.46 2.04 17.81
C GLU A 306 -32.02 2.25 19.22
N GLY A 307 -32.20 3.52 19.58
CA GLY A 307 -32.56 3.94 20.92
C GLY A 307 -33.86 3.34 21.43
N ARG A 308 -33.82 2.87 22.70
CA ARG A 308 -35.01 2.86 23.54
C ARG A 308 -35.10 4.20 24.26
N ASN A 309 -35.89 5.11 23.70
CA ASN A 309 -36.65 6.05 24.50
C ASN A 309 -38.09 5.54 24.56
N LYS A 310 -38.35 4.70 25.57
CA LYS A 310 -39.57 4.60 26.39
C LYS A 310 -39.38 3.47 27.40
#